data_AF-A0A933CE28-F1
#
_entry.id   AF-A0A933CE28-F1
#
_cell.length_a   1.000
_cell.length_b   1.000
_cell.length_c   1.000
_cell.angle_alpha   90.00
_cell.angle_beta   90.00
_cell.angle_gamma   90.00
#
_symmetry.space_group_name_H-M   'P 1'
#
loop_
_entity.id
_entity.type
_entity.pdbx_description
1 polymer ?
#
loop_
_entity_poly.entity_id
_entity_poly.type
_entity_poly.pdbx_seq_one_letter_code
_entity_poly.pdbx_strand_id
1 'polypeptide(L)'
;LIDGDVRLLIEAFGLTRKTAERLVAGLKDKVGYVATRAEARGRGQTPGDAAMSQALDALASLGYKPAEARTALQSVSAELAGRRASVEELLRLALKRL
;
A
#
# COMPACT_ATOMS: atom_id res chain seq x y z
N LEU A 1 1.93 -13.03 -16.64
CA LEU A 1 2.60 -12.04 -17.52
C LEU A 1 2.68 -10.71 -16.77
N ILE A 2 3.71 -10.51 -15.95
CA ILE A 2 4.02 -9.20 -15.34
C ILE A 2 5.54 -9.04 -15.41
N ASP A 3 6.11 -9.30 -16.59
CA ASP A 3 7.51 -9.01 -16.81
C ASP A 3 7.58 -7.53 -17.22
N GLY A 4 8.23 -6.74 -16.38
CA GLY A 4 8.29 -5.29 -16.50
C GLY A 4 9.21 -4.87 -17.65
N ASP A 5 8.79 -5.14 -18.88
CA ASP A 5 9.61 -4.92 -20.06
C ASP A 5 9.66 -3.42 -20.41
N VAL A 6 10.67 -2.76 -19.86
CA VAL A 6 11.01 -1.36 -20.13
C VAL A 6 11.19 -1.11 -21.63
N ARG A 7 11.69 -2.10 -22.39
CA ARG A 7 11.88 -2.00 -23.85
C ARG A 7 10.56 -1.87 -24.61
N LEU A 8 9.55 -2.66 -24.25
CA LEU A 8 8.21 -2.57 -24.85
C LEU A 8 7.57 -1.20 -24.58
N LEU A 9 7.78 -0.63 -23.38
CA LEU A 9 7.27 0.71 -23.05
C LEU A 9 7.97 1.82 -23.84
N ILE A 10 9.28 1.67 -24.10
CA ILE A 10 10.04 2.60 -24.95
C ILE A 10 9.55 2.52 -26.39
N GLU A 11 9.41 1.32 -26.96
CA GLU A 11 9.04 1.13 -28.37
C GLU A 11 7.57 1.45 -28.64
N ALA A 12 6.64 1.06 -27.76
CA ALA A 12 5.21 1.26 -27.99
C ALA A 12 4.74 2.70 -27.77
N PHE A 13 5.39 3.45 -26.86
CA PHE A 13 4.97 4.79 -26.46
C PHE A 13 6.00 5.89 -26.77
N GLY A 14 7.13 5.56 -27.41
CA GLY A 14 8.19 6.52 -27.74
C GLY A 14 8.86 7.15 -26.51
N LEU A 15 8.83 6.47 -25.36
CA LEU A 15 9.31 6.99 -24.08
C LEU A 15 10.83 6.83 -23.97
N THR A 16 11.50 7.76 -23.28
CA THR A 16 12.93 7.58 -22.97
C THR A 16 13.13 6.51 -21.91
N ARG A 17 14.30 5.84 -21.92
CA ARG A 17 14.63 4.77 -20.95
C ARG A 17 14.37 5.17 -19.50
N LYS A 18 14.78 6.38 -19.11
CA LYS A 18 14.61 6.89 -17.74
C LYS A 18 13.14 7.07 -17.36
N THR A 19 12.29 7.45 -18.31
CA THR A 19 10.84 7.59 -18.09
C THR A 19 10.17 6.23 -18.01
N ALA A 20 10.53 5.29 -18.89
CA ALA A 20 10.01 3.93 -18.89
C ALA A 20 10.40 3.17 -17.60
N GLU A 21 11.64 3.30 -17.13
CA GLU A 21 12.10 2.71 -15.86
C GLU A 21 11.31 3.26 -14.66
N ARG A 22 11.07 4.57 -14.59
CA ARG A 22 10.23 5.18 -13.55
C ARG A 22 8.79 4.67 -13.60
N LEU A 23 8.23 4.50 -14.79
CA LEU A 23 6.88 3.96 -14.98
C LEU A 23 6.78 2.51 -14.53
N VAL A 24 7.73 1.65 -14.92
CA VAL A 24 7.76 0.24 -14.49
C VAL A 24 7.91 0.13 -12.98
N ALA A 25 8.78 0.93 -12.36
CA ALA A 25 8.95 0.94 -10.90
C ALA A 25 7.64 1.37 -10.18
N GLY A 26 6.99 2.43 -10.64
CA GLY A 26 5.72 2.89 -10.06
C GLY A 26 4.55 1.94 -10.31
N LEU A 27 4.51 1.28 -11.48
CA LEU A 27 3.52 0.25 -11.78
C LEU A 27 3.76 -1.01 -10.96
N LYS A 28 5.01 -1.46 -10.78
CA LYS A 28 5.33 -2.59 -9.91
C LYS A 28 4.96 -2.32 -8.46
N ASP A 29 5.18 -1.10 -7.97
CA ASP A 29 4.76 -0.69 -6.61
C ASP A 29 3.23 -0.71 -6.45
N LYS A 30 2.49 -0.12 -7.40
CA LYS A 30 1.02 -0.11 -7.41
C LYS A 30 0.42 -1.51 -7.61
N VAL A 31 0.97 -2.30 -8.53
CA VAL A 31 0.51 -3.67 -8.81
C VAL A 31 0.87 -4.58 -7.64
N GLY A 32 2.01 -4.41 -6.99
CA GLY A 32 2.37 -5.10 -5.76
C GLY A 32 1.39 -4.78 -4.61
N TYR A 33 1.00 -3.51 -4.48
CA TYR A 33 -0.05 -3.10 -3.54
C TYR A 33 -1.42 -3.73 -3.85
N VAL A 34 -1.83 -3.77 -5.12
CA VAL A 34 -3.10 -4.37 -5.55
C VAL A 34 -3.08 -5.90 -5.42
N ALA A 35 -1.97 -6.55 -5.75
CA ALA A 35 -1.77 -7.99 -5.59
C ALA A 35 -1.77 -8.39 -4.10
N THR A 36 -1.10 -7.61 -3.25
CA THR A 36 -1.16 -7.78 -1.79
C THR A 36 -2.60 -7.64 -1.27
N ARG A 37 -3.37 -6.67 -1.79
CA ARG A 37 -4.79 -6.48 -1.43
C ARG A 37 -5.68 -7.62 -1.93
N ALA A 38 -5.36 -8.21 -3.08
CA ALA A 38 -6.07 -9.37 -3.63
C ALA A 38 -5.75 -10.65 -2.83
N GLU A 39 -4.49 -10.89 -2.47
CA GLU A 39 -4.10 -12.00 -1.60
C GLU A 39 -4.67 -11.87 -0.18
N ALA A 40 -4.71 -10.65 0.37
CA ALA A 40 -5.35 -10.36 1.66
C ALA A 40 -6.87 -10.49 1.65
N ARG A 41 -7.52 -10.51 0.48
CA ARG A 41 -8.95 -10.86 0.35
C ARG A 41 -9.18 -12.36 0.20
N GLY A 42 -8.19 -13.11 -0.31
CA GLY A 42 -8.27 -14.56 -0.52
C GLY A 42 -7.87 -15.40 0.71
N ARG A 43 -6.97 -14.90 1.56
CA ARG A 43 -6.69 -15.50 2.88
C ARG A 43 -7.63 -14.85 3.88
N GLY A 44 -8.50 -15.64 4.51
CA GLY A 44 -9.50 -15.16 5.47
C GLY A 44 -8.92 -14.07 6.38
N GLN A 45 -9.49 -12.87 6.27
CA GLN A 45 -9.00 -11.70 7.00
C GLN A 45 -9.21 -11.94 8.49
N THR A 46 -8.12 -11.94 9.26
CA THR A 46 -8.28 -11.81 10.70
C THR A 46 -8.91 -10.43 10.99
N PRO A 47 -9.71 -10.27 12.05
CA PRO A 47 -10.31 -8.97 12.37
C PRO A 47 -9.31 -7.82 12.46
N GLY A 48 -8.04 -8.12 12.81
CA GLY A 48 -6.95 -7.14 12.82
C GLY A 48 -6.51 -6.68 11.43
N ASP A 49 -6.44 -7.58 10.46
CA ASP A 49 -6.13 -7.25 9.06
C ASP A 49 -7.21 -6.37 8.41
N ALA A 50 -8.48 -6.66 8.71
CA ALA A 50 -9.60 -5.87 8.21
C ALA A 50 -9.55 -4.42 8.75
N ALA A 51 -9.28 -4.27 10.06
CA ALA A 51 -9.16 -2.96 10.68
C ALA A 51 -7.97 -2.15 10.12
N MET A 52 -6.83 -2.81 9.88
CA MET A 52 -5.65 -2.19 9.29
C MET A 52 -5.90 -1.74 7.85
N SER A 53 -6.57 -2.55 7.04
CA SER A 53 -6.93 -2.18 5.66
C SER A 53 -7.92 -1.02 5.63
N GLN A 54 -8.89 -0.97 6.55
CA GLN A 54 -9.84 0.15 6.64
C GLN A 54 -9.15 1.44 7.06
N ALA A 55 -8.24 1.39 8.03
CA ALA A 55 -7.47 2.56 8.44
C ALA A 55 -6.58 3.11 7.31
N LEU A 56 -5.99 2.23 6.49
CA LEU A 56 -5.17 2.62 5.33
C LEU A 56 -6.00 3.35 4.27
N ASP A 57 -7.22 2.84 3.98
CA ASP A 57 -8.15 3.44 3.01
C ASP A 57 -8.65 4.82 3.49
N ALA A 58 -8.91 4.96 4.79
CA ALA A 58 -9.27 6.23 5.42
C ALA A 58 -8.13 7.26 5.34
N LEU A 59 -6.89 6.86 5.67
CA LEU A 59 -5.71 7.75 5.55
C LEU A 59 -5.45 8.16 4.10
N ALA A 60 -5.64 7.26 3.13
CA ALA A 60 -5.56 7.58 1.72
C ALA A 60 -6.65 8.58 1.29
N SER A 61 -7.87 8.44 1.81
CA SER A 61 -8.99 9.38 1.57
C SER A 61 -8.73 10.77 2.16
N LEU A 62 -7.93 10.86 3.23
CA LEU A 62 -7.45 12.13 3.81
C LEU A 62 -6.32 12.78 2.99
N GLY A 63 -5.80 12.10 1.97
CA GLY A 63 -4.75 12.62 1.08
C GLY A 63 -3.33 12.22 1.47
N TYR A 64 -3.15 11.33 2.46
CA TYR A 64 -1.83 10.82 2.81
C TYR A 64 -1.34 9.77 1.81
N LYS A 65 -0.02 9.72 1.61
CA LYS A 65 0.57 8.70 0.72
C LYS A 65 0.38 7.31 1.33
N PRO A 66 -0.02 6.31 0.53
CA PRO A 66 -0.27 4.97 1.04
C PRO A 66 0.97 4.32 1.69
N ALA A 67 2.17 4.66 1.22
CA ALA A 67 3.42 4.18 1.83
C ALA A 67 3.66 4.77 3.24
N GLU A 68 3.42 6.07 3.43
CA GLU A 68 3.54 6.74 4.73
C GLU A 68 2.48 6.22 5.71
N ALA A 69 1.22 6.17 5.25
CA ALA A 69 0.10 5.63 6.03
C ALA A 69 0.34 4.18 6.50
N ARG A 70 0.87 3.32 5.62
CA ARG A 70 1.20 1.93 5.95
C ARG A 70 2.34 1.83 6.97
N THR A 71 3.33 2.72 6.90
CA THR A 71 4.47 2.73 7.83
C THR A 71 4.03 3.18 9.22
N ALA A 72 3.22 4.23 9.29
CA ALA A 72 2.62 4.70 10.53
C ALA A 72 1.74 3.63 11.19
N LEU A 73 0.85 2.99 10.42
CA LEU A 73 -0.02 1.92 10.93
C LEU A 73 0.76 0.68 11.37
N GLN A 74 1.82 0.27 10.66
CA GLN A 74 2.68 -0.83 11.10
C GLN A 74 3.36 -0.51 12.43
N SER A 75 3.87 0.70 12.59
CA SER A 75 4.55 1.14 13.82
C SER A 75 3.59 1.13 15.02
N VAL A 76 2.35 1.61 14.79
CA VAL A 76 1.28 1.57 15.79
C VAL A 76 0.87 0.13 16.12
N SER A 77 0.71 -0.73 15.11
CA SER A 77 0.33 -2.13 15.32
C SER A 77 1.38 -2.94 16.08
N ALA A 78 2.67 -2.63 15.86
CA ALA A 78 3.78 -3.25 16.59
C ALA A 78 3.81 -2.81 18.06
N GLU A 79 3.55 -1.52 18.32
CA GLU A 79 3.49 -0.98 19.69
C GLU A 79 2.29 -1.53 20.49
N LEU A 80 1.19 -1.81 19.80
CA LEU A 80 0.02 -2.47 20.40
C LEU A 80 0.23 -3.96 20.67
N ALA A 81 1.38 -4.54 20.31
CA ALA A 81 1.77 -5.92 20.59
C ALA A 81 0.68 -6.97 20.27
N GLY A 82 -0.08 -6.76 19.19
CA GLY A 82 -1.16 -7.68 18.79
C GLY A 82 -2.47 -7.53 19.57
N ARG A 83 -2.63 -6.49 20.40
CA ARG A 83 -3.92 -6.14 20.97
C ARG A 83 -4.87 -5.74 19.84
N ARG A 84 -6.09 -6.27 19.84
CA ARG A 84 -7.14 -5.85 18.89
C ARG A 84 -7.47 -4.38 19.15
N ALA A 85 -6.81 -3.47 18.45
CA ALA A 85 -7.14 -2.06 18.44
C ALA A 85 -8.24 -1.81 17.41
N SER A 86 -9.17 -0.94 17.78
CA SER A 86 -10.25 -0.55 16.87
C SER A 86 -9.70 0.31 15.74
N VAL A 87 -10.40 0.34 14.60
CA VAL A 87 -10.03 1.20 13.45
C VAL A 87 -9.82 2.65 13.88
N GLU A 88 -10.67 3.17 14.75
CA GLU A 88 -10.56 4.54 15.27
C GLU A 88 -9.27 4.78 16.08
N GLU A 89 -8.86 3.81 16.91
CA GLU A 89 -7.62 3.91 17.69
C GLU A 89 -6.40 3.87 16.77
N LEU A 90 -6.39 2.95 15.80
CA LEU A 90 -5.33 2.87 14.79
C LEU A 90 -5.22 4.17 13.99
N LEU A 91 -6.36 4.76 13.62
CA LEU A 91 -6.39 6.01 12.87
C LEU A 91 -5.86 7.19 13.68
N ARG A 92 -6.31 7.35 14.93
CA ARG A 92 -5.80 8.42 15.83
C ARG A 92 -4.31 8.30 16.06
N LEU A 93 -3.83 7.08 16.35
CA LEU A 93 -2.41 6.84 16.62
C LEU A 93 -1.56 7.02 15.36
N ALA A 94 -2.05 6.60 14.19
CA ALA A 94 -1.35 6.81 12.93
C ALA A 94 -1.27 8.29 12.56
N LEU A 95 -2.36 9.05 12.70
CA LEU A 95 -2.38 10.50 12.47
C LEU A 95 -1.47 11.27 13.43
N LYS A 96 -1.28 10.77 14.66
CA LYS A 96 -0.33 11.36 15.61
C LYS A 96 1.15 11.15 15.21
N ARG A 97 1.42 10.21 14.30
CA ARG A 97 2.78 9.82 13.85
C ARG A 97 3.08 10.19 12.40
N LEU A 98 2.10 10.68 11.66
CA LEU A 98 2.23 11.28 10.32
C LEU A 98 2.61 12.76 10.46
#